data_AF-A0A7C7NAW6-F1
#
_entry.id   AF-A0A7C7NAW6-F1
#
_cell.length_a   1.000
_cell.length_b   1.000
_cell.length_c   1.000
_cell.angle_alpha   90.00
_cell.angle_beta   90.00
_cell.angle_gamma   90.00
#
_symmetry.space_group_name_H-M   'P 1'
#
loop_
_entity.id
_entity.type
_entity.pdbx_description
1 polymer ?
#
loop_
_entity_poly.entity_id
_entity_poly.type
_entity_poly.pdbx_seq_one_letter_code
_entity_poly.pdbx_strand_id
1 'polypeptide(L)'
;MTGTVMIRPAETENPAISTGAIEVFVTQLDILNTSKTPPFLLEDDPGADEPIRMKYRYLDLRRAPMQRTLRMRHESLHMIRDYLHAQGMIEVETPMLTKSTPEGARDYLVPSRTHPGEFFALPQSPQLFKQLLMISGMDRYYQVARCFRDEDLRMDRQPEFTQIDIECAFIDREDMFTLIEPIIVKLLKEFRQVDVPQPFPRISYQEAMERYGSDKPDLRYGMLLQDVSHVVAESGFKVFKDAIAKGGVVKGLAISGMAGASRGETDGLTATAHKLGAKGLAWIKVTDTGFESPILKFLGESVAQELAKILGGNAGDLLIFVADRYEVAVSVLGALRIELAVQRNVIPKDTMCPLWVTDFPLLEKCQGDTRYTAIHHPFTAPLDEDLDTLDSDPTKAKAKAYDLVINGYEIGGGSIRIHKRDVQ
;
A
#
# COMPACT_ATOMS: atom_id res chain seq x y z
N MET A 1 -40.21 -6.13 24.21
CA MET A 1 -40.51 -7.02 25.35
C MET A 1 -40.34 -6.24 26.63
N THR A 2 -41.17 -6.54 27.64
CA THR A 2 -41.12 -5.96 28.98
C THR A 2 -41.02 -7.12 29.98
N GLY A 3 -40.26 -6.93 31.07
CA GLY A 3 -40.02 -7.98 32.05
C GLY A 3 -39.13 -7.51 33.20
N THR A 4 -38.83 -8.43 34.12
CA THR A 4 -37.97 -8.18 35.29
C THR A 4 -36.60 -8.81 35.06
N VAL A 5 -35.53 -8.06 35.35
CA VAL A 5 -34.16 -8.58 35.31
C VAL A 5 -33.93 -9.49 36.52
N MET A 6 -33.44 -10.70 36.27
CA MET A 6 -33.16 -11.71 37.29
C MET A 6 -31.71 -12.20 37.15
N ILE A 7 -31.12 -12.60 38.27
CA ILE A 7 -29.83 -13.31 38.27
C ILE A 7 -30.09 -14.73 37.76
N ARG A 8 -29.20 -15.22 36.89
CA ARG A 8 -29.28 -16.60 36.41
C ARG A 8 -28.94 -17.60 37.52
N PRO A 9 -29.51 -18.81 37.48
CA PRO A 9 -28.96 -19.92 38.25
C PRO A 9 -27.46 -20.10 37.98
N ALA A 10 -26.68 -20.45 39.00
CA ALA A 10 -25.22 -20.56 38.89
C ALA A 10 -24.77 -21.52 37.76
N GLU A 11 -25.57 -22.53 37.43
CA GLU A 11 -25.29 -23.51 36.37
C GLU A 11 -25.50 -22.96 34.95
N THR A 12 -26.22 -21.84 34.78
CA THR A 12 -26.57 -21.27 33.47
C THR A 12 -25.96 -19.88 33.21
N GLU A 13 -25.05 -19.45 34.09
CA GLU A 13 -24.22 -18.28 33.88
C GLU A 13 -23.31 -18.47 32.66
N ASN A 14 -23.19 -17.42 31.84
CA ASN A 14 -22.32 -17.43 30.67
C ASN A 14 -21.25 -16.32 30.77
N PRO A 15 -20.03 -16.61 31.24
CA PRO A 15 -19.00 -15.58 31.38
C PRO A 15 -18.50 -15.01 30.04
N ALA A 16 -18.86 -15.61 28.90
CA ALA A 16 -18.42 -15.17 27.58
C ALA A 16 -19.19 -13.95 27.03
N ILE A 17 -20.29 -13.53 27.66
CA ILE A 17 -21.09 -12.38 27.24
C ILE A 17 -21.31 -11.41 28.40
N SER A 18 -21.39 -10.10 28.12
CA SER A 18 -21.48 -9.05 29.15
C SER A 18 -22.75 -9.14 30.01
N THR A 19 -23.83 -9.70 29.48
CA THR A 19 -25.10 -9.89 30.21
C THR A 19 -25.27 -11.32 30.72
N GLY A 20 -24.20 -12.11 30.78
CA GLY A 20 -24.29 -13.56 30.97
C GLY A 20 -24.62 -14.03 32.38
N ALA A 21 -24.53 -13.15 33.40
CA ALA A 21 -24.95 -13.44 34.76
C ALA A 21 -26.45 -13.14 35.02
N ILE A 22 -27.12 -12.52 34.05
CA ILE A 22 -28.52 -12.08 34.19
C ILE A 22 -29.39 -12.57 33.02
N GLU A 23 -30.69 -12.58 33.23
CA GLU A 23 -31.70 -12.81 32.20
C GLU A 23 -32.94 -11.96 32.45
N VAL A 24 -33.85 -11.89 31.48
CA VAL A 24 -35.09 -11.11 31.62
C VAL A 24 -36.27 -12.07 31.66
N PHE A 25 -36.96 -12.12 32.80
CA PHE A 25 -38.23 -12.84 32.94
C PHE A 25 -39.34 -12.04 32.26
N VAL A 26 -39.78 -12.48 31.08
CA VAL A 26 -40.68 -11.73 30.20
C VAL A 26 -42.11 -11.74 30.74
N THR A 27 -42.69 -10.56 30.90
CA THR A 27 -44.10 -10.37 31.32
C THR A 27 -44.99 -9.87 30.18
N GLN A 28 -44.40 -9.21 29.18
CA GLN A 28 -45.10 -8.77 27.98
C GLN A 28 -44.19 -8.88 26.74
N LEU A 29 -44.77 -9.34 25.63
CA LEU A 29 -44.10 -9.45 24.34
C LEU A 29 -44.91 -8.73 23.26
N ASP A 30 -44.29 -7.72 22.63
CA ASP A 30 -44.84 -7.04 21.46
C ASP A 30 -43.96 -7.35 20.24
N ILE A 31 -44.57 -7.86 19.17
CA ILE A 31 -43.88 -8.14 17.90
C ILE A 31 -43.90 -6.87 17.06
N LEU A 32 -42.77 -6.15 17.01
CA LEU A 32 -42.66 -4.90 16.25
C LEU A 32 -42.69 -5.13 14.73
N ASN A 33 -42.01 -6.16 14.26
CA ASN A 33 -41.99 -6.58 12.87
C ASN A 33 -41.64 -8.06 12.76
N THR A 34 -42.28 -8.75 11.81
CA THR A 34 -41.90 -10.11 11.44
C THR A 34 -40.82 -10.10 10.36
N SER A 35 -40.00 -11.15 10.31
CA SER A 35 -38.97 -11.31 9.27
C SER A 35 -39.14 -12.66 8.59
N LYS A 36 -38.88 -12.70 7.28
CA LYS A 36 -38.59 -13.96 6.59
C LYS A 36 -37.27 -14.53 7.11
N THR A 37 -37.05 -15.84 6.90
CA THR A 37 -35.76 -16.47 7.18
C THR A 37 -34.65 -15.74 6.40
N PRO A 38 -33.58 -15.26 7.08
CA PRO A 38 -32.45 -14.64 6.41
C PRO A 38 -31.76 -15.59 5.42
N PRO A 39 -31.17 -15.08 4.32
CA PRO A 39 -30.45 -15.89 3.33
C PRO A 39 -29.10 -16.42 3.86
N PHE A 40 -28.65 -15.95 5.02
CA PHE A 40 -27.46 -16.43 5.73
C PHE A 40 -27.58 -16.12 7.22
N LEU A 41 -26.78 -16.79 8.05
CA LEU A 41 -26.78 -16.60 9.50
C LEU A 41 -26.19 -15.24 9.88
N LEU A 42 -26.76 -14.61 10.91
CA LEU A 42 -26.28 -13.32 11.44
C LEU A 42 -25.21 -13.51 12.51
N GLU A 43 -24.25 -14.37 12.23
CA GLU A 43 -23.12 -14.70 13.11
C GLU A 43 -21.83 -14.01 12.64
N ASP A 44 -20.74 -14.13 13.39
CA ASP A 44 -19.46 -13.53 13.02
C ASP A 44 -18.92 -14.13 11.72
N ASP A 45 -19.10 -15.45 11.51
CA ASP A 45 -18.95 -16.13 10.23
C ASP A 45 -20.33 -16.49 9.66
N PRO A 46 -20.79 -15.82 8.58
CA PRO A 46 -22.10 -16.08 8.02
C PRO A 46 -22.17 -17.33 7.14
N GLY A 47 -21.03 -17.99 6.85
CA GLY A 47 -20.97 -19.15 5.95
C GLY A 47 -21.45 -18.85 4.52
N ALA A 48 -21.42 -17.57 4.12
CA ALA A 48 -22.01 -17.08 2.88
C ALA A 48 -20.98 -16.30 2.06
N ASP A 49 -21.00 -16.54 0.74
CA ASP A 49 -20.10 -15.87 -0.20
C ASP A 49 -20.34 -14.35 -0.25
N GLU A 50 -19.28 -13.62 -0.57
CA GLU A 50 -19.31 -12.15 -0.64
C GLU A 50 -20.43 -11.58 -1.54
N PRO A 51 -20.72 -12.13 -2.74
CA PRO A 51 -21.81 -11.61 -3.58
C PRO A 51 -23.19 -11.66 -2.89
N ILE A 52 -23.47 -12.72 -2.12
CA ILE A 52 -24.73 -12.86 -1.37
C ILE A 52 -24.75 -11.81 -0.25
N ARG A 53 -23.64 -11.65 0.46
CA ARG A 53 -23.51 -10.66 1.52
C ARG A 53 -23.67 -9.23 1.01
N MET A 54 -23.15 -8.91 -0.19
CA MET A 54 -23.32 -7.60 -0.81
C MET A 54 -24.74 -7.37 -1.31
N LYS A 55 -25.38 -8.38 -1.90
CA LYS A 55 -26.80 -8.31 -2.30
C LYS A 55 -27.72 -8.01 -1.12
N TYR A 56 -27.43 -8.59 0.04
CA TYR A 56 -28.17 -8.38 1.28
C TYR A 56 -27.35 -7.60 2.31
N ARG A 57 -26.62 -6.56 1.87
CA ARG A 57 -25.70 -5.81 2.72
C ARG A 57 -26.36 -5.26 3.98
N TYR A 58 -27.63 -4.87 3.91
CA TYR A 58 -28.40 -4.41 5.06
C TYR A 58 -28.59 -5.48 6.16
N LEU A 59 -28.51 -6.77 5.83
CA LEU A 59 -28.45 -7.87 6.80
C LEU A 59 -27.02 -8.13 7.26
N ASP A 60 -26.06 -8.13 6.33
CA ASP A 60 -24.63 -8.31 6.63
C ASP A 60 -24.12 -7.25 7.62
N LEU A 61 -24.59 -6.01 7.49
CA LEU A 61 -24.29 -4.90 8.38
C LEU A 61 -24.79 -5.09 9.82
N ARG A 62 -25.71 -6.03 10.09
CA ARG A 62 -26.16 -6.33 11.46
C ARG A 62 -25.18 -7.19 12.24
N ARG A 63 -24.26 -7.87 11.55
CA ARG A 63 -23.29 -8.77 12.18
C ARG A 63 -22.26 -7.96 12.98
N ALA A 64 -21.81 -8.52 14.08
CA ALA A 64 -20.92 -7.82 15.01
C ALA A 64 -19.61 -7.33 14.35
N PRO A 65 -18.94 -8.08 13.45
CA PRO A 65 -17.75 -7.58 12.76
C PRO A 65 -18.02 -6.31 11.95
N MET A 66 -19.15 -6.25 11.22
CA MET A 66 -19.48 -5.07 10.41
C MET A 66 -19.84 -3.86 11.27
N GLN A 67 -20.59 -4.07 12.36
CA GLN A 67 -20.89 -3.01 13.34
C GLN A 67 -19.60 -2.47 13.98
N ARG A 68 -18.67 -3.36 14.39
CA ARG A 68 -17.37 -2.96 14.95
C ARG A 68 -16.55 -2.15 13.95
N THR A 69 -16.47 -2.58 12.69
CA THR A 69 -15.74 -1.84 11.64
C THR A 69 -16.33 -0.44 11.39
N LEU A 70 -17.66 -0.31 11.31
CA LEU A 70 -18.29 1.00 11.10
C LEU A 70 -18.08 1.93 12.31
N ARG A 71 -18.18 1.41 13.53
CA ARG A 71 -17.89 2.18 14.75
C ARG A 71 -16.42 2.60 14.79
N MET A 72 -15.50 1.68 14.53
CA MET A 72 -14.07 2.00 14.46
C MET A 72 -13.80 3.13 13.45
N ARG A 73 -14.39 3.07 12.26
CA ARG A 73 -14.27 4.15 11.26
C ARG A 73 -14.82 5.49 11.79
N HIS A 74 -15.96 5.49 12.47
CA HIS A 74 -16.54 6.68 13.07
C HIS A 74 -15.60 7.30 14.12
N GLU A 75 -15.15 6.49 15.08
CA GLU A 75 -14.26 6.93 16.17
C GLU A 75 -12.91 7.41 15.63
N SER A 76 -12.33 6.72 14.63
CA SER A 76 -11.10 7.16 13.97
C SER A 76 -11.27 8.53 13.32
N LEU A 77 -12.35 8.78 12.59
CA LEU A 77 -12.60 10.09 11.98
C LEU A 77 -12.86 11.18 13.02
N HIS A 78 -13.54 10.86 14.12
CA HIS A 78 -13.74 11.82 15.21
C HIS A 78 -12.39 12.22 15.84
N MET A 79 -11.55 11.25 16.17
CA MET A 79 -10.21 11.48 16.72
C MET A 79 -9.33 12.31 15.78
N ILE A 80 -9.39 12.05 14.47
CA ILE A 80 -8.62 12.81 13.48
C ILE A 80 -9.10 14.26 13.40
N ARG A 81 -10.42 14.49 13.40
CA ARG A 81 -10.97 15.87 13.41
C ARG A 81 -10.55 16.63 14.64
N ASP A 82 -10.69 16.05 15.82
CA ASP A 82 -10.31 16.68 17.09
C ASP A 82 -8.81 17.01 17.11
N TYR A 83 -7.98 16.10 16.60
CA TYR A 83 -6.55 16.33 16.45
C TYR A 83 -6.24 17.48 15.50
N LEU A 84 -6.77 17.47 14.28
CA LEU A 84 -6.51 18.51 13.28
C LEU A 84 -7.02 19.88 13.74
N HIS A 85 -8.19 19.94 14.38
CA HIS A 85 -8.70 21.14 15.03
C HIS A 85 -7.71 21.68 16.09
N ALA A 86 -7.17 20.80 16.94
CA ALA A 86 -6.16 21.19 17.92
C ALA A 86 -4.82 21.66 17.29
N GLN A 87 -4.55 21.28 16.03
CA GLN A 87 -3.41 21.75 15.23
C GLN A 87 -3.72 23.05 14.44
N GLY A 88 -4.87 23.68 14.71
CA GLY A 88 -5.28 24.93 14.05
C GLY A 88 -5.76 24.75 12.61
N MET A 89 -6.09 23.53 12.20
CA MET A 89 -6.57 23.23 10.85
C MET A 89 -8.06 23.55 10.73
N ILE A 90 -8.48 24.09 9.59
CA ILE A 90 -9.87 24.43 9.30
C ILE A 90 -10.49 23.42 8.34
N GLU A 91 -11.63 22.83 8.70
CA GLU A 91 -12.40 21.95 7.80
C GLU A 91 -13.15 22.82 6.78
N VAL A 92 -12.84 22.66 5.49
CA VAL A 92 -13.52 23.39 4.41
C VAL A 92 -14.05 22.40 3.37
N GLU A 93 -15.33 22.50 3.03
CA GLU A 93 -15.92 21.68 1.98
C GLU A 93 -15.57 22.23 0.59
N THR A 94 -15.24 21.35 -0.34
CA THR A 94 -14.92 21.72 -1.74
C THR A 94 -15.96 21.18 -2.73
N PRO A 95 -16.21 21.84 -3.87
CA PRO A 95 -17.20 21.41 -4.84
C PRO A 95 -16.97 20.00 -5.40
N MET A 96 -18.07 19.26 -5.62
CA MET A 96 -18.06 17.93 -6.28
C MET A 96 -18.34 17.99 -7.78
N LEU A 97 -18.95 19.08 -8.28
CA LEU A 97 -19.19 19.27 -9.71
C LEU A 97 -18.10 20.20 -10.24
N THR A 98 -17.04 19.59 -10.78
CA THR A 98 -15.81 20.29 -11.16
C THR A 98 -15.62 20.28 -12.68
N LYS A 99 -14.55 20.92 -13.15
CA LYS A 99 -14.11 20.81 -14.54
C LYS A 99 -13.19 19.58 -14.65
N SER A 100 -13.32 18.82 -15.74
CA SER A 100 -12.38 17.72 -16.03
C SER A 100 -10.96 18.26 -16.22
N THR A 101 -10.00 17.59 -15.59
CA THR A 101 -8.57 17.88 -15.71
C THR A 101 -7.90 16.68 -16.38
N PRO A 102 -7.10 16.87 -17.44
CA PRO A 102 -6.56 15.77 -18.26
C PRO A 102 -5.45 14.94 -17.57
N GLU A 103 -5.37 14.97 -16.24
CA GLU A 103 -4.26 14.42 -15.47
C GLU A 103 -4.75 13.33 -14.49
N GLY A 104 -3.91 12.33 -14.24
CA GLY A 104 -4.22 11.25 -13.31
C GLY A 104 -5.11 10.16 -13.92
N ALA A 105 -6.15 9.77 -13.18
CA ALA A 105 -7.10 8.74 -13.56
C ALA A 105 -8.14 9.27 -14.58
N ARG A 106 -9.04 8.40 -15.04
CA ARG A 106 -10.21 8.86 -15.81
C ARG A 106 -11.27 9.44 -14.86
N ASP A 107 -11.87 10.54 -15.27
CA ASP A 107 -12.95 11.21 -14.53
C ASP A 107 -14.32 10.53 -14.74
N TYR A 108 -15.14 10.49 -13.69
CA TYR A 108 -16.59 10.30 -13.83
C TYR A 108 -17.24 11.60 -14.31
N LEU A 109 -18.06 11.53 -15.36
CA LEU A 109 -18.74 12.68 -15.94
C LEU A 109 -20.20 12.80 -15.51
N VAL A 110 -20.65 14.03 -15.27
CA VAL A 110 -22.05 14.37 -14.95
C VAL A 110 -22.57 15.35 -16.00
N PRO A 111 -23.54 14.97 -16.84
CA PRO A 111 -24.05 15.84 -17.90
C PRO A 111 -24.78 17.06 -17.33
N SER A 112 -24.52 18.22 -17.91
CA SER A 112 -25.20 19.47 -17.55
C SER A 112 -26.55 19.57 -18.24
N ARG A 113 -27.65 19.61 -17.47
CA ARG A 113 -28.99 19.87 -18.03
C ARG A 113 -29.11 21.29 -18.60
N THR A 114 -28.43 22.26 -18.00
CA THR A 114 -28.54 23.68 -18.35
C THR A 114 -27.62 24.11 -19.48
N HIS A 115 -26.53 23.39 -19.71
CA HIS A 115 -25.56 23.65 -20.78
C HIS A 115 -25.45 22.41 -21.68
N PRO A 116 -26.29 22.29 -22.73
CA PRO A 116 -26.29 21.13 -23.61
C PRO A 116 -24.93 20.90 -24.26
N GLY A 117 -24.42 19.67 -24.16
CA GLY A 117 -23.10 19.28 -24.68
C GLY A 117 -21.94 19.48 -23.69
N GLU A 118 -22.20 20.09 -22.52
CA GLU A 118 -21.21 20.27 -21.47
C GLU A 118 -21.39 19.28 -20.31
N PHE A 119 -20.29 18.96 -19.63
CA PHE A 119 -20.23 17.99 -18.55
C PHE A 119 -19.42 18.55 -17.38
N PHE A 120 -19.86 18.24 -16.17
CA PHE A 120 -19.02 18.31 -14.99
C PHE A 120 -18.22 17.02 -14.85
N ALA A 121 -17.11 17.09 -14.12
CA ALA A 121 -16.36 15.94 -13.65
C ALA A 121 -16.46 15.83 -12.13
N LEU A 122 -16.63 14.61 -11.62
CA LEU A 122 -16.47 14.34 -10.20
C LEU A 122 -14.98 14.35 -9.84
N PRO A 123 -14.58 14.96 -8.71
CA PRO A 123 -13.17 15.17 -8.40
C PRO A 123 -12.45 13.86 -8.04
N GLN A 124 -11.28 13.65 -8.65
CA GLN A 124 -10.35 12.60 -8.22
C GLN A 124 -9.74 12.86 -6.84
N SER A 125 -9.66 14.14 -6.47
CA SER A 125 -9.30 14.68 -5.16
C SER A 125 -9.59 16.19 -5.13
N PRO A 126 -9.59 16.86 -3.95
CA PRO A 126 -9.72 18.31 -3.85
C PRO A 126 -8.45 19.10 -4.24
N GLN A 127 -7.50 18.48 -4.95
CA GLN A 127 -6.13 18.99 -5.14
C GLN A 127 -6.02 20.43 -5.66
N LEU A 128 -6.84 20.84 -6.62
CA LEU A 128 -6.82 22.22 -7.11
C LEU A 128 -7.45 23.20 -6.13
N PHE A 129 -8.52 22.80 -5.44
CA PHE A 129 -9.21 23.68 -4.50
C PHE A 129 -8.39 23.95 -3.25
N LYS A 130 -7.69 22.94 -2.71
CA LYS A 130 -6.82 23.16 -1.55
C LYS A 130 -5.65 24.09 -1.86
N GLN A 131 -5.10 24.05 -3.07
CA GLN A 131 -4.11 25.04 -3.51
C GLN A 131 -4.72 26.45 -3.61
N LEU A 132 -5.93 26.60 -4.15
CA LEU A 132 -6.63 27.89 -4.17
C LEU A 132 -6.88 28.42 -2.75
N LEU A 133 -7.19 27.53 -1.78
CA LEU A 133 -7.34 27.91 -0.37
C LEU A 133 -6.01 28.39 0.25
N MET A 134 -4.88 27.79 -0.14
CA MET A 134 -3.56 28.30 0.28
C MET A 134 -3.31 29.69 -0.29
N ILE A 135 -3.61 29.90 -1.58
CA ILE A 135 -3.51 31.21 -2.24
C ILE A 135 -4.45 32.24 -1.60
N SER A 136 -5.63 31.82 -1.14
CA SER A 136 -6.60 32.71 -0.48
C SER A 136 -6.22 33.10 0.95
N GLY A 137 -5.10 32.60 1.48
CA GLY A 137 -4.63 32.89 2.83
C GLY A 137 -5.30 32.05 3.92
N MET A 138 -5.84 30.87 3.60
CA MET A 138 -6.41 29.95 4.61
C MET A 138 -5.35 29.39 5.56
N ASP A 139 -4.08 29.37 5.15
CA ASP A 139 -2.90 28.86 5.87
C ASP A 139 -2.93 27.34 6.17
N ARG A 140 -4.00 26.81 6.77
CA ARG A 140 -4.12 25.41 7.21
C ARG A 140 -5.52 24.87 6.94
N TYR A 141 -5.60 23.93 6.01
CA TYR A 141 -6.86 23.34 5.53
C TYR A 141 -6.87 21.82 5.69
N TYR A 142 -8.03 21.28 6.07
CA TYR A 142 -8.31 19.87 5.87
C TYR A 142 -9.74 19.61 5.40
N GLN A 143 -10.00 18.41 4.87
CA GLN A 143 -11.34 17.93 4.55
C GLN A 143 -11.40 16.40 4.58
N VAL A 144 -12.46 15.83 5.17
CA VAL A 144 -12.81 14.42 4.94
C VAL A 144 -13.59 14.31 3.63
N ALA A 145 -12.86 14.31 2.52
CA ALA A 145 -13.41 14.48 1.18
C ALA A 145 -13.81 13.13 0.55
N ARG A 146 -14.86 13.17 -0.28
CA ARG A 146 -15.18 12.06 -1.18
C ARG A 146 -14.49 12.24 -2.53
N CYS A 147 -13.86 11.17 -3.00
CA CYS A 147 -13.05 11.15 -4.21
C CYS A 147 -13.54 10.06 -5.16
N PHE A 148 -13.40 10.31 -6.46
CA PHE A 148 -13.94 9.46 -7.53
C PHE A 148 -12.87 9.18 -8.59
N ARG A 149 -12.62 7.90 -8.90
CA ARG A 149 -11.67 7.51 -9.96
C ARG A 149 -12.28 6.40 -10.80
N ASP A 150 -12.38 6.62 -12.11
CA ASP A 150 -12.80 5.59 -13.06
C ASP A 150 -11.59 4.74 -13.49
N GLU A 151 -11.15 3.87 -12.57
CA GLU A 151 -10.10 2.88 -12.77
C GLU A 151 -10.62 1.46 -12.61
N ASP A 152 -9.88 0.49 -13.17
CA ASP A 152 -10.12 -0.92 -12.90
C ASP A 152 -10.05 -1.20 -11.39
N LEU A 153 -11.09 -1.90 -10.89
CA LEU A 153 -11.18 -2.25 -9.48
C LEU A 153 -10.07 -3.24 -9.09
N ARG A 154 -9.51 -3.03 -7.91
CA ARG A 154 -8.58 -3.94 -7.24
C ARG A 154 -9.15 -4.27 -5.87
N MET A 155 -8.57 -5.26 -5.19
CA MET A 155 -9.00 -5.67 -3.84
C MET A 155 -9.10 -4.50 -2.84
N ASP A 156 -8.28 -3.47 -3.01
CA ASP A 156 -8.17 -2.29 -2.17
C ASP A 156 -8.70 -0.99 -2.84
N ARG A 157 -9.27 -1.07 -4.05
CA ARG A 157 -9.69 0.12 -4.83
C ARG A 157 -11.18 0.07 -5.16
N GLN A 158 -11.88 1.13 -4.77
CA GLN A 158 -13.30 1.37 -5.08
C GLN A 158 -13.43 2.63 -5.94
N PRO A 159 -14.46 2.73 -6.80
CA PRO A 159 -14.61 3.85 -7.72
C PRO A 159 -14.89 5.17 -6.97
N GLU A 160 -15.47 5.05 -5.77
CA GLU A 160 -15.70 6.12 -4.83
C GLU A 160 -15.06 5.76 -3.48
N PHE A 161 -14.23 6.65 -2.94
CA PHE A 161 -13.51 6.43 -1.69
C PHE A 161 -13.31 7.74 -0.91
N THR A 162 -12.90 7.64 0.36
CA THR A 162 -12.75 8.80 1.24
C THR A 162 -11.28 9.10 1.47
N GLN A 163 -10.90 10.36 1.33
CA GLN A 163 -9.59 10.87 1.73
C GLN A 163 -9.71 11.79 2.94
N ILE A 164 -8.62 11.86 3.71
CA ILE A 164 -8.40 12.93 4.68
C ILE A 164 -7.41 13.86 4.00
N ASP A 165 -7.96 14.82 3.28
CA ASP A 165 -7.20 15.75 2.46
C ASP A 165 -6.69 16.88 3.34
N ILE A 166 -5.39 17.15 3.29
CA ILE A 166 -4.69 18.11 4.16
C ILE A 166 -3.80 18.99 3.27
N GLU A 167 -3.75 20.29 3.55
CA GLU A 167 -2.84 21.24 2.91
C GLU A 167 -2.46 22.36 3.88
N CYS A 168 -1.19 22.76 3.88
CA CYS A 168 -0.66 23.84 4.69
C CYS A 168 0.21 24.78 3.84
N ALA A 169 0.22 26.07 4.17
CA ALA A 169 1.10 27.07 3.57
C ALA A 169 2.40 27.21 4.37
N PHE A 170 3.47 27.70 3.73
CA PHE A 170 4.76 28.02 4.35
C PHE A 170 5.42 26.87 5.13
N ILE A 171 5.26 25.64 4.65
CA ILE A 171 5.80 24.43 5.26
C ILE A 171 6.81 23.71 4.35
N ASP A 172 7.63 22.86 4.95
CA ASP A 172 8.42 21.84 4.28
C ASP A 172 7.90 20.41 4.55
N ARG A 173 8.68 19.40 4.15
CA ARG A 173 8.31 17.98 4.36
C ARG A 173 8.34 17.58 5.84
N GLU A 174 9.27 18.12 6.62
CA GLU A 174 9.42 17.80 8.04
C GLU A 174 8.24 18.30 8.85
N ASP A 175 7.71 19.47 8.50
CA ASP A 175 6.48 20.00 9.09
C ASP A 175 5.30 19.04 8.87
N MET A 176 5.18 18.48 7.65
CA MET A 176 4.14 17.52 7.32
C MET A 176 4.30 16.18 8.05
N PHE A 177 5.51 15.67 8.16
CA PHE A 177 5.79 14.46 8.95
C PHE A 177 5.43 14.68 10.42
N THR A 178 5.83 15.81 10.98
CA THR A 178 5.53 16.20 12.36
C THR A 178 4.02 16.35 12.60
N LEU A 179 3.27 16.83 11.60
CA LEU A 179 1.82 16.93 11.68
C LEU A 179 1.12 15.56 11.64
N ILE A 180 1.58 14.63 10.80
CA ILE A 180 0.86 13.37 10.51
C ILE A 180 1.25 12.23 11.44
N GLU A 181 2.53 12.07 11.78
CA GLU A 181 2.98 10.92 12.58
C GLU A 181 2.24 10.78 13.94
N PRO A 182 2.01 11.86 14.73
CA PRO A 182 1.36 11.73 16.03
C PRO A 182 -0.07 11.19 15.97
N ILE A 183 -0.85 11.57 14.94
CA ILE A 183 -2.22 11.05 14.80
C ILE A 183 -2.22 9.58 14.37
N ILE A 184 -1.25 9.16 13.54
CA ILE A 184 -1.09 7.75 13.18
C ILE A 184 -0.73 6.92 14.41
N VAL A 185 0.21 7.37 15.25
CA VAL A 185 0.57 6.69 16.51
C VAL A 185 -0.64 6.58 17.44
N LYS A 186 -1.42 7.66 17.60
CA LYS A 186 -2.64 7.65 18.43
C LYS A 186 -3.67 6.64 17.92
N LEU A 187 -3.92 6.60 16.61
CA LEU A 187 -4.85 5.64 15.99
C LEU A 187 -4.38 4.18 16.17
N LEU A 188 -3.10 3.91 15.98
CA LEU A 188 -2.52 2.57 16.18
C LEU A 188 -2.58 2.16 17.66
N LYS A 189 -2.31 3.07 18.58
CA LYS A 189 -2.42 2.80 20.01
C LYS A 189 -3.86 2.49 20.42
N GLU A 190 -4.81 3.31 20.00
CA GLU A 190 -6.23 3.17 20.37
C GLU A 190 -6.83 1.88 19.80
N PHE A 191 -6.72 1.66 18.50
CA PHE A 191 -7.47 0.59 17.82
C PHE A 191 -6.69 -0.71 17.69
N ARG A 192 -5.36 -0.67 17.80
CA ARG A 192 -4.49 -1.85 17.65
C ARG A 192 -3.65 -2.16 18.87
N GLN A 193 -3.63 -1.29 19.89
CA GLN A 193 -2.82 -1.47 21.10
C GLN A 193 -1.32 -1.64 20.80
N VAL A 194 -0.85 -1.05 19.70
CA VAL A 194 0.56 -1.08 19.28
C VAL A 194 1.19 0.29 19.52
N ASP A 195 2.31 0.31 20.24
CA ASP A 195 3.18 1.47 20.33
C ASP A 195 4.17 1.45 19.17
N VAL A 196 4.25 2.56 18.45
CA VAL A 196 5.22 2.76 17.39
C VAL A 196 6.11 3.95 17.76
N PRO A 197 7.44 3.81 17.70
CA PRO A 197 8.33 4.92 17.97
C PRO A 197 8.23 6.01 16.89
N GLN A 198 8.44 7.25 17.30
CA GLN A 198 8.63 8.40 16.42
C GLN A 198 10.08 8.90 16.54
N PRO A 199 10.66 9.51 15.49
CA PRO A 199 10.07 9.69 14.16
C PRO A 199 9.96 8.35 13.40
N PHE A 200 9.06 8.27 12.43
CA PHE A 200 8.96 7.07 11.58
C PHE A 200 10.24 6.91 10.73
N PRO A 201 10.70 5.66 10.49
CA PRO A 201 11.79 5.40 9.56
C PRO A 201 11.53 6.03 8.19
N ARG A 202 12.59 6.51 7.56
CA ARG A 202 12.52 7.14 6.24
C ARG A 202 13.52 6.48 5.31
N ILE A 203 13.07 6.16 4.11
CA ILE A 203 13.92 5.64 3.05
C ILE A 203 13.64 6.42 1.76
N SER A 204 14.63 6.49 0.88
CA SER A 204 14.39 7.03 -0.46
C SER A 204 13.62 6.01 -1.31
N TYR A 205 12.93 6.49 -2.34
CA TYR A 205 12.32 5.64 -3.37
C TYR A 205 13.35 4.68 -3.97
N GLN A 206 14.55 5.18 -4.27
CA GLN A 206 15.63 4.35 -4.78
C GLN A 206 15.99 3.22 -3.81
N GLU A 207 16.14 3.52 -2.52
CA GLU A 207 16.40 2.49 -1.51
C GLU A 207 15.24 1.48 -1.39
N ALA A 208 13.99 1.96 -1.43
CA ALA A 208 12.80 1.12 -1.37
C ALA A 208 12.77 0.12 -2.54
N MET A 209 12.98 0.60 -3.77
CA MET A 209 13.05 -0.23 -4.96
C MET A 209 14.26 -1.17 -4.94
N GLU A 210 15.42 -0.68 -4.51
CA GLU A 210 16.68 -1.42 -4.51
C GLU A 210 16.66 -2.61 -3.55
N ARG A 211 16.10 -2.42 -2.36
CA ARG A 211 16.10 -3.40 -1.26
C ARG A 211 14.85 -4.25 -1.20
N TYR A 212 13.70 -3.74 -1.63
CA TYR A 212 12.40 -4.41 -1.45
C TYR A 212 11.64 -4.64 -2.75
N GLY A 213 12.05 -4.00 -3.85
CA GLY A 213 11.37 -4.11 -5.13
C GLY A 213 9.99 -3.46 -5.16
N SER A 214 9.74 -2.52 -4.24
CA SER A 214 8.47 -1.79 -4.14
C SER A 214 8.69 -0.45 -3.43
N ASP A 215 7.98 0.56 -3.90
CA ASP A 215 7.82 1.89 -3.31
C ASP A 215 6.88 1.91 -2.09
N LYS A 216 6.21 0.79 -1.79
CA LYS A 216 5.43 0.56 -0.58
C LYS A 216 5.89 -0.72 0.11
N PRO A 217 7.12 -0.75 0.64
CA PRO A 217 7.69 -1.99 1.15
C PRO A 217 7.03 -2.44 2.46
N ASP A 218 6.86 -3.75 2.59
CA ASP A 218 6.55 -4.38 3.88
C ASP A 218 7.85 -4.71 4.61
N LEU A 219 8.11 -3.97 5.69
CA LEU A 219 9.33 -4.08 6.51
C LEU A 219 9.27 -5.19 7.57
N ARG A 220 8.13 -5.85 7.75
CA ARG A 220 7.94 -6.81 8.86
C ARG A 220 8.75 -8.10 8.72
N TYR A 221 9.33 -8.35 7.55
CA TYR A 221 10.09 -9.55 7.25
C TYR A 221 11.31 -9.22 6.36
N GLY A 222 12.27 -10.15 6.31
CA GLY A 222 13.53 -10.01 5.56
C GLY A 222 13.38 -10.18 4.05
N MET A 223 14.17 -11.10 3.47
CA MET A 223 14.21 -11.38 2.02
C MET A 223 14.54 -10.13 1.19
N LEU A 224 15.57 -9.39 1.60
CA LEU A 224 16.00 -8.19 0.88
C LEU A 224 16.59 -8.56 -0.47
N LEU A 225 16.28 -7.76 -1.48
CA LEU A 225 16.89 -7.83 -2.80
C LEU A 225 18.31 -7.29 -2.72
N GLN A 226 19.23 -7.94 -3.42
CA GLN A 226 20.61 -7.46 -3.56
C GLN A 226 21.07 -7.56 -5.00
N ASP A 227 21.87 -6.60 -5.43
CA ASP A 227 22.53 -6.63 -6.73
C ASP A 227 23.78 -7.52 -6.69
N VAL A 228 23.83 -8.51 -7.57
CA VAL A 228 24.93 -9.45 -7.72
C VAL A 228 25.58 -9.38 -9.10
N SER A 229 25.26 -8.35 -9.88
CA SER A 229 25.71 -8.17 -11.27
C SER A 229 27.24 -8.22 -11.37
N HIS A 230 27.94 -7.59 -10.42
CA HIS A 230 29.41 -7.55 -10.38
C HIS A 230 30.06 -8.93 -10.20
N VAL A 231 29.40 -9.87 -9.51
CA VAL A 231 29.89 -11.23 -9.29
C VAL A 231 29.70 -12.10 -10.54
N VAL A 232 28.61 -11.88 -11.27
CA VAL A 232 28.22 -12.75 -12.40
C VAL A 232 28.53 -12.17 -13.78
N ALA A 233 29.10 -10.96 -13.85
CA ALA A 233 29.44 -10.27 -15.10
C ALA A 233 30.33 -11.12 -16.02
N GLU A 234 31.32 -11.81 -15.45
CA GLU A 234 32.26 -12.67 -16.17
C GLU A 234 31.87 -14.16 -16.14
N SER A 235 30.66 -14.48 -15.66
CA SER A 235 30.22 -15.88 -15.59
C SER A 235 29.99 -16.49 -16.97
N GLY A 236 30.11 -17.81 -17.07
CA GLY A 236 29.81 -18.55 -18.30
C GLY A 236 28.31 -18.62 -18.62
N PHE A 237 27.44 -18.06 -17.76
CA PHE A 237 26.01 -18.13 -17.91
C PHE A 237 25.48 -16.97 -18.76
N LYS A 238 25.19 -17.28 -20.03
CA LYS A 238 24.81 -16.29 -21.06
C LYS A 238 23.65 -15.38 -20.65
N VAL A 239 22.65 -15.88 -19.93
CA VAL A 239 21.48 -15.07 -19.53
C VAL A 239 21.89 -13.88 -18.64
N PHE A 240 22.78 -14.10 -17.67
CA PHE A 240 23.29 -13.04 -16.79
C PHE A 240 24.18 -12.08 -17.56
N LYS A 241 25.12 -12.62 -18.35
CA LYS A 241 26.04 -11.82 -19.17
C LYS A 241 25.31 -10.93 -20.18
N ASP A 242 24.32 -11.48 -20.89
CA ASP A 242 23.55 -10.77 -21.89
C ASP A 242 22.66 -9.66 -21.27
N ALA A 243 22.15 -9.88 -20.06
CA ALA A 243 21.38 -8.84 -19.35
C ALA A 243 22.28 -7.66 -18.98
N ILE A 244 23.45 -7.93 -18.38
CA ILE A 244 24.42 -6.90 -17.98
C ILE A 244 24.96 -6.16 -19.21
N ALA A 245 25.30 -6.87 -20.28
CA ALA A 245 25.80 -6.27 -21.53
C ALA A 245 24.78 -5.33 -22.20
N LYS A 246 23.48 -5.48 -21.90
CA LYS A 246 22.41 -4.60 -22.37
C LYS A 246 22.10 -3.45 -21.41
N GLY A 247 22.91 -3.26 -20.36
CA GLY A 247 22.69 -2.25 -19.32
C GLY A 247 21.64 -2.64 -18.28
N GLY A 248 21.27 -3.93 -18.22
CA GLY A 248 20.42 -4.47 -17.17
C GLY A 248 21.19 -4.85 -15.90
N VAL A 249 20.49 -5.51 -14.98
CA VAL A 249 21.03 -5.94 -13.69
C VAL A 249 20.70 -7.41 -13.42
N VAL A 250 21.49 -8.04 -12.55
CA VAL A 250 21.16 -9.33 -11.95
C VAL A 250 20.93 -9.09 -10.46
N LYS A 251 19.68 -9.22 -10.03
CA LYS A 251 19.29 -9.13 -8.63
C LYS A 251 18.85 -10.47 -8.11
N GLY A 252 19.04 -10.70 -6.83
CA GLY A 252 18.58 -11.91 -6.15
C GLY A 252 18.21 -11.69 -4.70
N LEU A 253 17.60 -12.70 -4.11
CA LEU A 253 17.28 -12.76 -2.69
C LEU A 253 17.40 -14.21 -2.19
N ALA A 254 17.63 -14.37 -0.89
CA ALA A 254 17.63 -15.67 -0.22
C ALA A 254 16.28 -15.94 0.47
N ILE A 255 15.81 -17.18 0.39
CA ILE A 255 14.56 -17.65 0.97
C ILE A 255 14.85 -18.78 1.95
N SER A 256 14.53 -18.54 3.22
CA SER A 256 14.91 -19.45 4.29
C SER A 256 14.13 -20.78 4.26
N GLY A 257 14.86 -21.89 4.39
CA GLY A 257 14.28 -23.23 4.52
C GLY A 257 13.59 -23.75 3.24
N MET A 258 14.06 -23.35 2.06
CA MET A 258 13.53 -23.76 0.75
C MET A 258 14.52 -24.53 -0.13
N ALA A 259 15.69 -24.95 0.39
CA ALA A 259 16.60 -25.83 -0.37
C ALA A 259 15.92 -27.16 -0.79
N GLY A 260 14.95 -27.64 -0.01
CA GLY A 260 14.15 -28.83 -0.31
C GLY A 260 13.07 -28.63 -1.37
N ALA A 261 12.95 -27.45 -1.99
CA ALA A 261 11.91 -27.17 -2.99
C ALA A 261 11.95 -28.21 -4.13
N SER A 262 10.78 -28.79 -4.39
CA SER A 262 10.55 -29.70 -5.50
C SER A 262 10.68 -28.97 -6.84
N ARG A 263 10.88 -29.73 -7.92
CA ARG A 263 10.91 -29.17 -9.27
C ARG A 263 9.62 -28.41 -9.62
N GLY A 264 8.48 -28.92 -9.17
CA GLY A 264 7.18 -28.26 -9.38
C GLY A 264 7.08 -26.90 -8.69
N GLU A 265 7.65 -26.77 -7.49
CA GLU A 265 7.70 -25.47 -6.79
C GLU A 265 8.62 -24.48 -7.51
N THR A 266 9.82 -24.90 -7.93
CA THR A 266 10.73 -24.02 -8.69
C THR A 266 10.19 -23.63 -10.07
N ASP A 267 9.51 -24.56 -10.75
CA ASP A 267 8.84 -24.30 -12.03
C ASP A 267 7.65 -23.34 -11.83
N GLY A 268 6.92 -23.48 -10.72
CA GLY A 268 5.86 -22.56 -10.30
C GLY A 268 6.37 -21.13 -10.09
N LEU A 269 7.47 -20.96 -9.34
CA LEU A 269 8.10 -19.65 -9.16
C LEU A 269 8.55 -19.03 -10.49
N THR A 270 9.10 -19.85 -11.38
CA THR A 270 9.51 -19.42 -12.72
C THR A 270 8.30 -18.98 -13.56
N ALA A 271 7.19 -19.71 -13.49
CA ALA A 271 5.95 -19.35 -14.18
C ALA A 271 5.35 -18.05 -13.63
N THR A 272 5.39 -17.84 -12.32
CA THR A 272 4.98 -16.56 -11.70
C THR A 272 5.88 -15.41 -12.17
N ALA A 273 7.21 -15.59 -12.16
CA ALA A 273 8.14 -14.58 -12.66
C ALA A 273 7.85 -14.19 -14.12
N HIS A 274 7.53 -15.17 -14.98
CA HIS A 274 7.12 -14.92 -16.35
C HIS A 274 5.82 -14.12 -16.47
N LYS A 275 4.80 -14.46 -15.67
CA LYS A 275 3.53 -13.70 -15.65
C LYS A 275 3.75 -12.24 -15.24
N LEU A 276 4.75 -11.99 -14.38
CA LEU A 276 5.15 -10.66 -13.94
C LEU A 276 6.09 -9.94 -14.93
N GLY A 277 6.44 -10.58 -16.06
CA GLY A 277 7.19 -9.97 -17.16
C GLY A 277 8.68 -10.30 -17.21
N ALA A 278 9.22 -11.12 -16.30
CA ALA A 278 10.60 -11.58 -16.41
C ALA A 278 10.77 -12.59 -17.57
N LYS A 279 11.95 -12.60 -18.17
CA LYS A 279 12.34 -13.60 -19.17
C LYS A 279 12.69 -14.97 -18.59
N GLY A 280 12.79 -15.07 -17.27
CA GLY A 280 13.05 -16.31 -16.56
C GLY A 280 13.43 -16.05 -15.11
N LEU A 281 13.54 -17.14 -14.34
CA LEU A 281 13.99 -17.12 -12.95
C LEU A 281 15.12 -18.14 -12.81
N ALA A 282 16.27 -17.69 -12.34
CA ALA A 282 17.37 -18.56 -11.96
C ALA A 282 17.28 -18.87 -10.47
N TRP A 283 17.74 -20.05 -10.06
CA TRP A 283 17.73 -20.43 -8.65
C TRP A 283 18.95 -21.28 -8.29
N ILE A 284 19.37 -21.23 -7.02
CA ILE A 284 20.42 -22.07 -6.45
C ILE A 284 19.95 -22.56 -5.08
N LYS A 285 19.93 -23.87 -4.87
CA LYS A 285 19.71 -24.47 -3.55
C LYS A 285 21.03 -24.52 -2.81
N VAL A 286 21.02 -24.07 -1.56
CA VAL A 286 22.17 -24.18 -0.64
C VAL A 286 21.92 -25.40 0.26
N THR A 287 22.70 -26.46 0.09
CA THR A 287 22.57 -27.70 0.86
C THR A 287 23.69 -27.79 1.90
N ASP A 288 23.58 -28.72 2.86
CA ASP A 288 24.65 -28.98 3.83
C ASP A 288 25.96 -29.46 3.17
N THR A 289 25.86 -30.01 1.95
CA THR A 289 26.97 -30.61 1.22
C THR A 289 27.47 -29.77 0.04
N GLY A 290 26.86 -28.61 -0.24
CA GLY A 290 27.26 -27.72 -1.33
C GLY A 290 26.08 -26.98 -1.99
N PHE A 291 26.11 -26.91 -3.32
CA PHE A 291 25.09 -26.20 -4.11
C PHE A 291 24.43 -27.12 -5.12
N GLU A 292 23.12 -26.97 -5.33
CA GLU A 292 22.37 -27.66 -6.39
C GLU A 292 21.65 -26.63 -7.26
N SER A 293 21.95 -26.63 -8.57
CA SER A 293 21.29 -25.74 -9.52
C SER A 293 21.53 -26.16 -10.98
N PRO A 294 20.57 -25.95 -11.90
CA PRO A 294 20.79 -26.06 -13.34
C PRO A 294 21.87 -25.12 -13.89
N ILE A 295 22.11 -23.99 -13.21
CA ILE A 295 23.08 -22.97 -13.64
C ILE A 295 24.46 -23.14 -13.02
N LEU A 296 24.61 -24.04 -12.04
CA LEU A 296 25.86 -24.22 -11.29
C LEU A 296 27.06 -24.53 -12.20
N LYS A 297 26.87 -25.38 -13.23
CA LYS A 297 27.92 -25.74 -14.19
C LYS A 297 28.48 -24.56 -15.00
N PHE A 298 27.73 -23.46 -15.09
CA PHE A 298 28.13 -22.26 -15.81
C PHE A 298 28.73 -21.18 -14.90
N LEU A 299 28.36 -21.19 -13.62
CA LEU A 299 28.86 -20.25 -12.61
C LEU A 299 30.13 -20.78 -11.92
N GLY A 300 30.17 -22.07 -11.61
CA GLY A 300 31.15 -22.66 -10.71
C GLY A 300 30.78 -22.51 -9.23
N GLU A 301 31.36 -23.37 -8.38
CA GLU A 301 31.06 -23.38 -6.94
C GLU A 301 31.58 -22.14 -6.21
N SER A 302 32.72 -21.57 -6.63
CA SER A 302 33.27 -20.36 -6.02
C SER A 302 32.32 -19.16 -6.17
N VAL A 303 31.73 -19.01 -7.36
CA VAL A 303 30.74 -17.96 -7.65
C VAL A 303 29.45 -18.23 -6.87
N ALA A 304 28.97 -19.47 -6.81
CA ALA A 304 27.79 -19.82 -6.02
C ALA A 304 27.97 -19.51 -4.52
N GLN A 305 29.17 -19.77 -3.98
CA GLN A 305 29.53 -19.45 -2.60
C GLN A 305 29.53 -17.94 -2.34
N GLU A 306 30.07 -17.15 -3.28
CA GLU A 306 30.06 -15.70 -3.19
C GLU A 306 28.64 -15.12 -3.27
N LEU A 307 27.81 -15.64 -4.18
CA LEU A 307 26.39 -15.29 -4.28
C LEU A 307 25.64 -15.59 -2.98
N ALA A 308 25.82 -16.79 -2.40
CA ALA A 308 25.21 -17.15 -1.12
C ALA A 308 25.65 -16.21 0.00
N LYS A 309 26.94 -15.85 0.04
CA LYS A 309 27.47 -14.91 1.03
C LYS A 309 26.84 -13.52 0.91
N ILE A 310 26.74 -12.97 -0.30
CA ILE A 310 26.12 -11.65 -0.53
C ILE A 310 24.66 -11.71 -0.12
N LEU A 311 23.90 -12.69 -0.63
CA LEU A 311 22.47 -12.83 -0.35
C LEU A 311 22.14 -13.22 1.09
N GLY A 312 23.14 -13.58 1.90
CA GLY A 312 22.94 -14.08 3.26
C GLY A 312 22.28 -15.46 3.31
N GLY A 313 22.43 -16.26 2.26
CA GLY A 313 21.89 -17.61 2.18
C GLY A 313 22.71 -18.62 2.98
N ASN A 314 22.03 -19.41 3.79
CA ASN A 314 22.62 -20.47 4.62
C ASN A 314 22.24 -21.85 4.08
N ALA A 315 22.88 -22.90 4.59
CA ALA A 315 22.46 -24.26 4.31
C ALA A 315 20.97 -24.45 4.69
N GLY A 316 20.19 -25.01 3.75
CA GLY A 316 18.75 -25.11 3.86
C GLY A 316 17.98 -24.05 3.06
N ASP A 317 18.64 -23.05 2.47
CA ASP A 317 17.99 -21.93 1.80
C ASP A 317 17.92 -22.09 0.26
N LEU A 318 17.01 -21.33 -0.35
CA LEU A 318 16.90 -21.19 -1.81
C LEU A 318 17.26 -19.76 -2.19
N LEU A 319 18.25 -19.60 -3.07
CA LEU A 319 18.56 -18.33 -3.72
C LEU A 319 17.77 -18.24 -5.01
N ILE A 320 17.13 -17.11 -5.29
CA ILE A 320 16.48 -16.83 -6.57
C ILE A 320 17.04 -15.56 -7.19
N PHE A 321 17.05 -15.51 -8.53
CA PHE A 321 17.66 -14.44 -9.30
C PHE A 321 16.82 -14.08 -10.52
N VAL A 322 16.71 -12.78 -10.78
CA VAL A 322 16.15 -12.23 -12.03
C VAL A 322 17.23 -11.38 -12.69
N ALA A 323 17.43 -11.63 -13.99
CA ALA A 323 18.37 -10.91 -14.84
C ALA A 323 17.61 -10.23 -15.97
N ASP A 324 17.38 -8.92 -15.85
CA ASP A 324 16.66 -8.12 -16.85
C ASP A 324 16.98 -6.63 -16.68
N ARG A 325 16.24 -5.74 -17.36
CA ARG A 325 16.25 -4.30 -17.05
C ARG A 325 15.91 -4.07 -15.57
N TYR A 326 16.46 -3.00 -15.00
CA TYR A 326 16.36 -2.68 -13.58
C TYR A 326 14.92 -2.78 -13.06
N GLU A 327 13.98 -2.11 -13.73
CA GLU A 327 12.58 -2.01 -13.30
C GLU A 327 11.89 -3.38 -13.27
N VAL A 328 12.21 -4.28 -14.21
CA VAL A 328 11.65 -5.63 -14.25
C VAL A 328 12.28 -6.51 -13.18
N ALA A 329 13.59 -6.43 -13.00
CA ALA A 329 14.28 -7.22 -11.99
C ALA A 329 13.77 -6.91 -10.58
N VAL A 330 13.66 -5.62 -10.22
CA VAL A 330 13.18 -5.20 -8.89
C VAL A 330 11.69 -5.50 -8.69
N SER A 331 10.82 -5.20 -9.67
CA SER A 331 9.37 -5.39 -9.52
C SER A 331 8.98 -6.87 -9.43
N VAL A 332 9.61 -7.73 -10.24
CA VAL A 332 9.34 -9.18 -10.22
C VAL A 332 9.81 -9.79 -8.90
N LEU A 333 11.03 -9.47 -8.45
CA LEU A 333 11.54 -9.98 -7.18
C LEU A 333 10.78 -9.43 -5.98
N GLY A 334 10.35 -8.16 -6.01
CA GLY A 334 9.52 -7.56 -4.97
C GLY A 334 8.15 -8.25 -4.85
N ALA A 335 7.51 -8.54 -5.98
CA ALA A 335 6.25 -9.29 -5.99
C ALA A 335 6.42 -10.73 -5.49
N LEU A 336 7.45 -11.45 -5.97
CA LEU A 336 7.77 -12.80 -5.48
C LEU A 336 8.09 -12.79 -3.98
N ARG A 337 8.81 -11.78 -3.49
CA ARG A 337 9.11 -11.60 -2.06
C ARG A 337 7.83 -11.56 -1.22
N ILE A 338 6.81 -10.81 -1.64
CA ILE A 338 5.53 -10.73 -0.93
C ILE A 338 4.79 -12.08 -0.97
N GLU A 339 4.70 -12.69 -2.15
CA GLU A 339 4.02 -13.98 -2.33
C GLU A 339 4.66 -15.07 -1.46
N LEU A 340 5.99 -15.16 -1.49
CA LEU A 340 6.76 -16.09 -0.67
C LEU A 340 6.59 -15.79 0.83
N ALA A 341 6.53 -14.52 1.24
CA ALA A 341 6.33 -14.17 2.64
C ALA A 341 4.99 -14.71 3.18
N VAL A 342 3.93 -14.60 2.36
CA VAL A 342 2.60 -15.14 2.67
C VAL A 342 2.63 -16.67 2.69
N GLN A 343 3.16 -17.31 1.64
CA GLN A 343 3.23 -18.77 1.53
C GLN A 343 4.03 -19.41 2.69
N ARG A 344 5.10 -18.76 3.12
CA ARG A 344 5.97 -19.21 4.21
C ARG A 344 5.48 -18.79 5.59
N ASN A 345 4.40 -18.01 5.66
CA ASN A 345 3.81 -17.50 6.91
C ASN A 345 4.87 -16.81 7.80
N VAL A 346 5.77 -16.03 7.20
CA VAL A 346 6.86 -15.32 7.89
C VAL A 346 6.51 -13.86 8.20
N ILE A 347 5.26 -13.44 7.94
CA ILE A 347 4.78 -12.09 8.20
C ILE A 347 4.23 -12.02 9.64
N PRO A 348 4.87 -11.27 10.56
CA PRO A 348 4.32 -11.00 11.89
C PRO A 348 2.92 -10.36 11.82
N LYS A 349 1.95 -10.94 12.53
CA LYS A 349 0.54 -10.52 12.48
C LYS A 349 0.24 -9.25 13.28
N ASP A 350 0.89 -9.09 14.43
CA ASP A 350 0.61 -8.02 15.40
C ASP A 350 1.67 -6.91 15.42
N THR A 351 2.44 -6.81 14.34
CA THR A 351 3.48 -5.79 14.17
C THR A 351 3.02 -4.72 13.18
N MET A 352 3.23 -3.45 13.54
CA MET A 352 3.01 -2.31 12.66
C MET A 352 4.34 -1.63 12.39
N CYS A 353 4.71 -1.54 11.12
CA CYS A 353 5.92 -0.88 10.65
C CYS A 353 5.54 0.26 9.71
N PRO A 354 5.18 1.45 10.24
CA PRO A 354 5.06 2.63 9.41
C PRO A 354 6.43 3.10 8.94
N LEU A 355 6.48 3.65 7.74
CA LEU A 355 7.65 4.32 7.19
C LEU A 355 7.24 5.43 6.22
N TRP A 356 8.13 6.39 6.02
CA TRP A 356 8.05 7.32 4.90
C TRP A 356 8.94 6.85 3.76
N VAL A 357 8.37 6.83 2.55
CA VAL A 357 9.14 6.77 1.31
C VAL A 357 9.22 8.18 0.75
N THR A 358 10.41 8.61 0.37
CA THR A 358 10.72 10.00 -0.02
C THR A 358 11.57 10.03 -1.27
N ASP A 359 11.85 11.22 -1.82
CA ASP A 359 12.79 11.41 -2.93
C ASP A 359 12.43 10.58 -4.17
N PHE A 360 11.13 10.50 -4.46
CA PHE A 360 10.62 9.90 -5.68
C PHE A 360 11.16 10.63 -6.91
N PRO A 361 11.34 9.96 -8.05
CA PRO A 361 11.58 10.66 -9.30
C PRO A 361 10.40 11.59 -9.61
N LEU A 362 10.69 12.75 -10.18
CA LEU A 362 9.65 13.72 -10.53
C LEU A 362 8.83 13.25 -11.74
N LEU A 363 9.54 12.75 -12.75
CA LEU A 363 9.00 12.38 -14.05
C LEU A 363 9.48 10.99 -14.44
N GLU A 364 8.60 10.23 -15.10
CA GLU A 364 8.96 8.99 -15.78
C GLU A 364 8.80 9.13 -17.29
N LYS A 365 9.65 8.43 -18.04
CA LYS A 365 9.55 8.38 -19.50
C LYS A 365 8.62 7.25 -19.91
N CYS A 366 7.60 7.56 -20.71
CA CYS A 366 6.71 6.52 -21.23
C CYS A 366 7.45 5.60 -22.21
N GLN A 367 7.30 4.28 -22.05
CA GLN A 367 7.94 3.32 -22.95
C GLN A 367 7.39 3.44 -24.37
N GLY A 368 8.26 3.78 -25.32
CA GLY A 368 7.89 3.95 -26.74
C GLY A 368 7.33 5.32 -27.10
N ASP A 369 7.26 6.26 -26.15
CA ASP A 369 6.89 7.67 -26.40
C ASP A 369 8.09 8.59 -26.12
N THR A 370 8.07 9.77 -26.72
CA THR A 370 8.97 10.90 -26.41
C THR A 370 8.51 11.70 -25.19
N ARG A 371 7.27 11.49 -24.71
CA ARG A 371 6.69 12.23 -23.59
C ARG A 371 7.10 11.70 -22.22
N TYR A 372 7.14 12.63 -21.26
CA TYR A 372 7.29 12.36 -19.83
C TYR A 372 5.93 12.45 -19.13
N THR A 373 5.74 11.66 -18.09
CA THR A 373 4.56 11.67 -17.24
C THR A 373 4.98 11.92 -15.79
N ALA A 374 4.17 12.66 -15.03
CA ALA A 374 4.41 12.87 -13.61
C ALA A 374 4.17 11.58 -12.82
N ILE A 375 5.08 11.25 -11.89
CA ILE A 375 4.94 10.03 -11.07
C ILE A 375 3.80 10.19 -10.05
N HIS A 376 3.65 11.38 -9.46
CA HIS A 376 2.59 11.65 -8.47
C HIS A 376 1.50 12.52 -9.09
N HIS A 377 1.79 13.81 -9.28
CA HIS A 377 0.93 14.73 -10.01
C HIS A 377 1.75 15.93 -10.51
N PRO A 378 1.26 16.67 -11.52
CA PRO A 378 2.04 17.70 -12.22
C PRO A 378 2.40 18.93 -11.39
N PHE A 379 1.68 19.20 -10.30
CA PHE A 379 1.99 20.32 -9.38
C PHE A 379 3.08 20.02 -8.32
N THR A 380 3.78 18.89 -8.44
CA THR A 380 4.78 18.47 -7.46
C THR A 380 6.07 19.25 -7.64
N ALA A 381 6.58 19.87 -6.57
CA ALA A 381 7.85 20.60 -6.63
C ALA A 381 9.04 19.64 -6.77
N PRO A 382 10.04 19.97 -7.61
CA PRO A 382 11.34 19.30 -7.59
C PRO A 382 12.10 19.62 -6.31
N LEU A 383 13.13 18.83 -5.99
CA LEU A 383 14.17 19.26 -5.05
C LEU A 383 14.82 20.55 -5.57
N ASP A 384 15.18 21.46 -4.66
CA ASP A 384 15.74 22.76 -5.07
C ASP A 384 17.08 22.61 -5.81
N GLU A 385 17.86 21.60 -5.46
CA GLU A 385 19.12 21.24 -6.12
C GLU A 385 18.95 20.64 -7.53
N ASP A 386 17.75 20.15 -7.85
CA ASP A 386 17.45 19.48 -9.11
C ASP A 386 16.76 20.41 -10.13
N LEU A 387 16.53 21.69 -9.81
CA LEU A 387 15.84 22.63 -10.71
C LEU A 387 16.51 22.73 -12.09
N ASP A 388 17.84 22.85 -12.13
CA ASP A 388 18.60 22.95 -13.40
C ASP A 388 18.58 21.63 -14.21
N THR A 389 18.23 20.51 -13.56
CA THR A 389 18.12 19.21 -14.25
C THR A 389 16.87 19.11 -15.11
N LEU A 390 15.84 19.93 -14.85
CA LEU A 390 14.59 19.92 -15.60
C LEU A 390 14.79 20.24 -17.10
N ASP A 391 15.67 21.20 -17.41
CA ASP A 391 15.96 21.63 -18.78
C ASP A 391 16.92 20.68 -19.52
N SER A 392 17.72 19.90 -18.77
CA SER A 392 18.79 19.06 -19.34
C SER A 392 18.41 17.58 -19.40
N ASP A 393 18.06 16.98 -18.26
CA ASP A 393 17.62 15.60 -18.14
C ASP A 393 16.56 15.47 -17.03
N PRO A 394 15.28 15.72 -17.36
CA PRO A 394 14.19 15.77 -16.37
C PRO A 394 13.95 14.44 -15.65
N THR A 395 14.52 13.33 -16.14
CA THR A 395 14.39 12.01 -15.49
C THR A 395 15.26 11.84 -14.25
N LYS A 396 16.22 12.75 -14.04
CA LYS A 396 17.08 12.75 -12.86
C LYS A 396 16.54 13.61 -11.73
N ALA A 397 15.61 14.51 -12.03
CA ALA A 397 15.00 15.37 -11.04
C ALA A 397 14.21 14.54 -10.04
N LYS A 398 14.44 14.77 -8.75
CA LYS A 398 13.66 14.19 -7.67
C LYS A 398 12.56 15.15 -7.23
N ALA A 399 11.47 14.59 -6.77
CA ALA A 399 10.33 15.29 -6.24
C ALA A 399 10.46 15.51 -4.73
N LYS A 400 9.95 16.65 -4.25
CA LYS A 400 9.58 16.88 -2.84
C LYS A 400 8.29 16.14 -2.48
N ALA A 401 8.15 14.91 -2.97
CA ALA A 401 7.04 14.01 -2.69
C ALA A 401 7.40 13.02 -1.58
N TYR A 402 6.36 12.49 -0.95
CA TYR A 402 6.47 11.54 0.14
C TYR A 402 5.20 10.70 0.26
N ASP A 403 5.39 9.42 0.58
CA ASP A 403 4.33 8.46 0.85
C ASP A 403 4.50 7.87 2.24
N LEU A 404 3.39 7.77 2.98
CA LEU A 404 3.29 7.05 4.24
C LEU A 404 2.84 5.63 3.95
N VAL A 405 3.69 4.68 4.28
CA VAL A 405 3.46 3.25 4.06
C VAL A 405 3.35 2.57 5.42
N ILE A 406 2.36 1.69 5.58
CA ILE A 406 2.27 0.79 6.72
C ILE A 406 2.09 -0.63 6.21
N ASN A 407 3.03 -1.52 6.56
CA ASN A 407 2.90 -2.96 6.31
C ASN A 407 2.61 -3.32 4.84
N GLY A 408 3.25 -2.62 3.89
CA GLY A 408 3.07 -2.86 2.45
C GLY A 408 1.89 -2.13 1.81
N TYR A 409 1.16 -1.31 2.56
CA TYR A 409 0.08 -0.49 2.05
C TYR A 409 0.48 0.99 2.11
N GLU A 410 0.33 1.67 0.98
CA GLU A 410 0.33 3.13 0.93
C GLU A 410 -0.97 3.61 1.61
N ILE A 411 -0.84 4.29 2.75
CA ILE A 411 -2.00 4.78 3.52
C ILE A 411 -2.24 6.28 3.32
N GLY A 412 -1.28 6.98 2.72
CA GLY A 412 -1.36 8.39 2.37
C GLY A 412 -0.12 8.83 1.61
N GLY A 413 -0.25 9.91 0.85
CA GLY A 413 0.82 10.47 0.05
C GLY A 413 0.62 11.97 -0.16
N GLY A 414 1.69 12.67 -0.50
CA GLY A 414 1.67 14.11 -0.68
C GLY A 414 2.96 14.65 -1.28
N SER A 415 2.97 15.94 -1.55
CA SER A 415 4.17 16.63 -1.99
C SER A 415 4.11 18.12 -1.66
N ILE A 416 5.29 18.73 -1.55
CA ILE A 416 5.40 20.19 -1.58
C ILE A 416 5.03 20.67 -2.98
N ARG A 417 4.20 21.70 -3.07
CA ARG A 417 3.67 22.18 -4.35
C ARG A 417 4.60 23.19 -5.00
N ILE A 418 4.61 23.18 -6.33
CA ILE A 418 5.19 24.28 -7.11
C ILE A 418 4.35 25.54 -6.82
N HIS A 419 5.03 26.62 -6.45
CA HIS A 419 4.40 27.93 -6.21
C HIS A 419 4.94 29.02 -7.14
N LYS A 420 5.94 28.72 -7.98
CA LYS A 420 6.50 29.65 -8.96
C LYS A 420 6.06 29.29 -10.37
N ARG A 421 5.59 30.30 -11.12
CA ARG A 421 5.00 30.11 -12.46
C ARG A 421 5.99 29.71 -13.54
N ASP A 422 7.25 30.11 -13.40
CA ASP A 422 8.33 29.73 -14.33
C ASP A 422 8.75 28.26 -14.17
N VAL A 423 8.63 27.71 -12.96
CA VAL A 423 8.87 26.29 -12.68
C VAL A 423 7.69 25.41 -13.10
N GLN A 424 6.46 25.94 -13.06
CA GLN A 424 5.23 25.23 -13.44
C GLN A 424 4.99 25.24 -14.95
#